data_AF-A0A924XRW6-F1
#
_entry.id   AF-A0A924XRW6-F1
#
_cell.length_a   1.000
_cell.length_b   1.000
_cell.length_c   1.000
_cell.angle_alpha   90.00
_cell.angle_beta   90.00
_cell.angle_gamma   90.00
#
_symmetry.space_group_name_H-M   'P 1'
#
loop_
_entity.id
_entity.type
_entity.pdbx_description
1 polymer ?
#
loop_
_entity_poly.entity_id
_entity_poly.type
_entity_poly.pdbx_seq_one_letter_code
_entity_poly.pdbx_strand_id
1 'polypeptide(L)'
;RGADASIEARDLTRVSATGGTARLSFKDGGQAASVTTSGGSAYLSAEPGKGIGVSTDPSLGPVDIVAGAGAVAIDSRGADTIHLGSGPATVTLRGSGSETWAGSGPLVMHGWDPAGGNFTLHGGDGSIMLDQGRSTMRFIGGAGAATLTGGKMDIIAGSGDLVVGGAQVRSFQGGTGRAELFLNNEGSNITFGGGTTVVHATGSWAANVFELGNSKGGVGIIDNFRPGTDRAILGGAAIATQEVRGGSAHVVLTNGVDVTFRGVTDLGRLFG
;
A
#
# COMPACT_ATOMS: atom_id res chain seq x y z
N ARG A 1 -32.99 9.35 10.22
CA ARG A 1 -33.15 8.90 11.62
C ARG A 1 -32.44 7.57 11.71
N GLY A 2 -31.32 7.51 12.43
CA GLY A 2 -30.48 6.32 12.53
C GLY A 2 -31.22 5.20 13.23
N ALA A 3 -31.45 4.10 12.50
CA ALA A 3 -31.91 2.85 13.07
C ALA A 3 -30.68 2.00 13.33
N ASP A 4 -30.50 1.56 14.57
CA ASP A 4 -29.53 0.52 14.89
C ASP A 4 -30.18 -0.84 14.60
N ALA A 5 -29.61 -1.57 13.65
CA ALA A 5 -30.05 -2.92 13.31
C ALA A 5 -29.00 -3.90 13.81
N SER A 6 -29.35 -4.74 14.78
CA SER A 6 -28.53 -5.88 15.20
C SER A 6 -29.23 -7.15 14.76
N ILE A 7 -28.60 -7.89 13.85
CA ILE A 7 -29.18 -9.12 13.30
C ILE A 7 -28.20 -10.26 13.50
N GLU A 8 -28.62 -11.25 14.29
CA GLU A 8 -28.01 -12.58 14.36
C GLU A 8 -28.94 -13.51 13.57
N ALA A 9 -28.49 -13.98 12.41
CA ALA A 9 -29.37 -14.72 11.51
C ALA A 9 -28.67 -15.92 10.89
N ARG A 10 -29.44 -17.01 10.77
CA ARG A 10 -28.99 -18.24 10.11
C ARG A 10 -29.13 -18.16 8.58
N ASP A 11 -30.13 -17.44 8.05
CA ASP A 11 -30.44 -17.43 6.59
C ASP A 11 -30.76 -16.04 6.00
N LEU A 12 -30.19 -14.95 6.53
CA LEU A 12 -30.49 -13.60 6.02
C LEU A 12 -29.69 -13.25 4.76
N THR A 13 -30.38 -12.75 3.74
CA THR A 13 -29.75 -12.41 2.44
C THR A 13 -29.38 -10.92 2.32
N ARG A 14 -30.09 -10.01 3.01
CA ARG A 14 -29.88 -8.56 2.88
C ARG A 14 -30.22 -7.75 4.14
N VAL A 15 -29.31 -6.87 4.55
CA VAL A 15 -29.51 -5.82 5.58
C VAL A 15 -29.33 -4.45 4.91
N SER A 16 -30.19 -3.48 5.22
CA SER A 16 -30.04 -2.10 4.77
C SER A 16 -30.10 -1.16 5.96
N ALA A 17 -29.13 -0.25 6.09
CA ALA A 17 -29.09 0.76 7.14
C ALA A 17 -28.77 2.14 6.56
N THR A 18 -29.37 3.17 7.15
CA THR A 18 -29.26 4.56 6.68
C THR A 18 -29.04 5.50 7.87
N GLY A 19 -27.84 6.09 7.95
CA GLY A 19 -27.45 7.05 8.99
C GLY A 19 -27.46 6.47 10.42
N GLY A 20 -27.26 5.16 10.56
CA GLY A 20 -27.27 4.42 11.83
C GLY A 20 -26.27 3.26 11.83
N THR A 21 -26.27 2.43 12.87
CA THR A 21 -25.35 1.29 12.97
C THR A 21 -25.97 0.00 12.45
N ALA A 22 -25.37 -0.62 11.43
CA ALA A 22 -25.65 -2.01 11.07
C ALA A 22 -24.68 -2.94 11.82
N ARG A 23 -25.18 -3.90 12.57
CA ARG A 23 -24.40 -5.00 13.16
C ARG A 23 -24.90 -6.32 12.61
N LEU A 24 -24.01 -7.06 11.96
CA LEU A 24 -24.32 -8.34 11.36
C LEU A 24 -23.33 -9.41 11.86
N SER A 25 -23.88 -10.47 12.46
CA SER A 25 -23.10 -11.62 12.90
C SER A 25 -23.72 -12.91 12.38
N PHE A 26 -22.93 -13.74 11.70
CA PHE A 26 -23.32 -15.10 11.30
C PHE A 26 -22.63 -16.12 12.22
N LYS A 27 -23.45 -16.94 12.89
CA LYS A 27 -23.01 -18.16 13.58
C LYS A 27 -23.75 -19.34 12.97
N ASP A 28 -23.02 -20.38 12.58
CA ASP A 28 -23.50 -21.66 12.06
C ASP A 28 -24.42 -21.62 10.80
N GLY A 29 -23.98 -22.26 9.71
CA GLY A 29 -24.85 -22.84 8.68
C GLY A 29 -25.40 -21.93 7.57
N GLY A 30 -25.25 -20.61 7.64
CA GLY A 30 -25.89 -19.68 6.69
C GLY A 30 -25.23 -19.50 5.31
N GLN A 31 -26.01 -18.97 4.36
CA GLN A 31 -25.61 -18.53 3.01
C GLN A 31 -24.91 -17.15 3.04
N ALA A 32 -24.28 -16.75 1.92
CA ALA A 32 -23.68 -15.43 1.78
C ALA A 32 -24.72 -14.32 1.99
N ALA A 33 -24.34 -13.25 2.70
CA ALA A 33 -25.22 -12.13 3.01
C ALA A 33 -24.70 -10.81 2.46
N SER A 34 -25.63 -9.89 2.17
CA SER A 34 -25.30 -8.54 1.72
C SER A 34 -25.73 -7.47 2.72
N VAL A 35 -24.88 -6.47 2.95
CA VAL A 35 -25.21 -5.26 3.72
C VAL A 35 -25.11 -4.06 2.79
N THR A 36 -26.13 -3.21 2.79
CA THR A 36 -26.09 -1.90 2.17
C THR A 36 -26.16 -0.84 3.25
N THR A 37 -25.19 0.06 3.31
CA THR A 37 -25.17 1.15 4.30
C THR A 37 -24.98 2.50 3.62
N SER A 38 -25.80 3.48 4.02
CA SER A 38 -25.70 4.86 3.56
C SER A 38 -25.53 5.80 4.75
N GLY A 39 -24.30 6.22 5.02
CA GLY A 39 -23.90 6.94 6.24
C GLY A 39 -23.97 6.08 7.53
N GLY A 40 -23.13 6.39 8.52
CA GLY A 40 -23.11 5.70 9.82
C GLY A 40 -22.03 4.63 9.92
N SER A 41 -22.34 3.46 10.50
CA SER A 41 -21.33 2.40 10.72
C SER A 41 -21.86 1.01 10.40
N ALA A 42 -20.98 0.11 9.96
CA ALA A 42 -21.25 -1.29 9.69
C ALA A 42 -20.24 -2.19 10.43
N TYR A 43 -20.72 -3.06 11.33
CA TYR A 43 -19.92 -4.05 12.02
C TYR A 43 -20.27 -5.44 11.50
N LEU A 44 -19.27 -6.16 11.00
CA LEU A 44 -19.44 -7.40 10.26
C LEU A 44 -18.60 -8.50 10.92
N SER A 45 -19.24 -9.59 11.30
CA SER A 45 -18.53 -10.78 11.80
C SER A 45 -19.12 -12.03 11.18
N ALA A 46 -18.29 -12.78 10.45
CA ALA A 46 -18.64 -14.09 9.92
C ALA A 46 -17.62 -15.12 10.41
N GLU A 47 -18.06 -16.37 10.52
CA GLU A 47 -17.15 -17.50 10.74
C GLU A 47 -16.24 -17.74 9.53
N PRO A 48 -15.05 -18.33 9.75
CA PRO A 48 -14.17 -18.76 8.66
C PRO A 48 -14.92 -19.63 7.64
N GLY A 49 -14.77 -19.32 6.35
CA GLY A 49 -15.44 -20.05 5.25
C GLY A 49 -16.79 -19.49 4.81
N LYS A 50 -17.26 -18.38 5.40
CA LYS A 50 -18.47 -17.64 4.97
C LYS A 50 -18.12 -16.22 4.55
N GLY A 51 -18.80 -15.71 3.52
CA GLY A 51 -18.56 -14.40 2.92
C GLY A 51 -19.68 -13.39 3.22
N ILE A 52 -19.31 -12.15 3.57
CA ILE A 52 -20.23 -11.00 3.66
C ILE A 52 -19.90 -10.00 2.56
N GLY A 53 -20.89 -9.65 1.75
CA GLY A 53 -20.82 -8.53 0.81
C GLY A 53 -21.29 -7.24 1.45
N VAL A 54 -20.57 -6.13 1.27
CA VAL A 54 -20.98 -4.79 1.70
C VAL A 54 -20.91 -3.83 0.53
N SER A 55 -21.93 -2.98 0.40
CA SER A 55 -21.91 -1.86 -0.54
C SER A 55 -22.31 -0.58 0.16
N THR A 56 -21.53 0.48 -0.04
CA THR A 56 -21.84 1.80 0.51
C THR A 56 -22.43 2.72 -0.54
N ASP A 57 -23.26 3.67 -0.09
CA ASP A 57 -23.83 4.72 -0.92
C ASP A 57 -23.30 6.09 -0.43
N PRO A 58 -22.67 6.89 -1.30
CA PRO A 58 -22.07 8.17 -0.91
C PRO A 58 -23.10 9.26 -0.57
N SER A 59 -24.38 9.07 -0.90
CA SER A 59 -25.41 10.12 -0.80
C SER A 59 -25.66 10.63 0.63
N LEU A 60 -25.28 9.86 1.66
CA LEU A 60 -25.53 10.21 3.06
C LEU A 60 -24.25 10.34 3.90
N GLY A 61 -23.10 10.46 3.23
CA GLY A 61 -21.79 10.68 3.85
C GLY A 61 -21.01 9.39 4.14
N PRO A 62 -19.82 9.54 4.77
CA PRO A 62 -18.91 8.44 5.10
C PRO A 62 -19.57 7.31 5.91
N VAL A 63 -19.10 6.09 5.67
CA VAL A 63 -19.41 4.90 6.47
C VAL A 63 -18.14 4.38 7.15
N ASP A 64 -18.26 4.05 8.43
CA ASP A 64 -17.22 3.29 9.15
C ASP A 64 -17.53 1.79 9.10
N ILE A 65 -16.69 1.00 8.43
CA ILE A 65 -16.83 -0.45 8.27
C ILE A 65 -15.79 -1.16 9.14
N VAL A 66 -16.22 -2.14 9.93
CA VAL A 66 -15.33 -3.00 10.74
C VAL A 66 -15.65 -4.47 10.44
N ALA A 67 -14.68 -5.19 9.89
CA ALA A 67 -14.78 -6.60 9.56
C ALA A 67 -13.98 -7.48 10.54
N GLY A 68 -14.58 -8.62 10.92
CA GLY A 68 -13.98 -9.63 11.79
C GLY A 68 -13.14 -10.67 11.05
N ALA A 69 -13.20 -11.91 11.54
CA ALA A 69 -12.37 -13.03 11.05
C ALA A 69 -12.90 -13.75 9.79
N GLY A 70 -14.14 -13.45 9.38
CA GLY A 70 -14.78 -14.05 8.21
C GLY A 70 -14.38 -13.38 6.90
N ALA A 71 -14.70 -14.03 5.78
CA ALA A 71 -14.42 -13.46 4.47
C ALA A 71 -15.32 -12.25 4.20
N VAL A 72 -14.79 -11.18 3.63
CA VAL A 72 -15.58 -9.98 3.28
C VAL A 72 -15.27 -9.47 1.88
N ALA A 73 -16.31 -8.98 1.20
CA ALA A 73 -16.21 -8.27 -0.06
C ALA A 73 -16.87 -6.89 0.10
N ILE A 74 -16.14 -5.80 -0.14
CA ILE A 74 -16.62 -4.43 0.09
C ILE A 74 -16.56 -3.64 -1.23
N ASP A 75 -17.69 -3.09 -1.68
CA ASP A 75 -17.79 -2.09 -2.76
C ASP A 75 -18.09 -0.73 -2.14
N SER A 76 -17.03 0.02 -1.82
CA SER A 76 -17.12 1.34 -1.22
C SER A 76 -17.23 2.42 -2.29
N ARG A 77 -18.23 3.28 -2.18
CA ARG A 77 -18.51 4.37 -3.14
C ARG A 77 -18.39 5.76 -2.52
N GLY A 78 -18.23 5.84 -1.20
CA GLY A 78 -18.01 7.07 -0.44
C GLY A 78 -16.55 7.29 -0.06
N ALA A 79 -16.33 8.25 0.83
CA ALA A 79 -15.06 8.46 1.53
C ALA A 79 -15.13 7.69 2.86
N ASP A 80 -14.99 6.37 2.79
CA ASP A 80 -15.29 5.47 3.91
C ASP A 80 -14.04 5.10 4.71
N THR A 81 -14.24 4.78 5.99
CA THR A 81 -13.21 4.22 6.89
C THR A 81 -13.41 2.71 6.94
N ILE A 82 -12.39 1.90 6.63
CA ILE A 82 -12.54 0.44 6.53
C ILE A 82 -11.48 -0.26 7.37
N HIS A 83 -11.88 -0.94 8.44
CA HIS A 83 -11.01 -1.78 9.25
C HIS A 83 -11.26 -3.26 8.95
N LEU A 84 -10.28 -3.91 8.34
CA LEU A 84 -10.34 -5.34 8.05
C LEU A 84 -9.76 -6.15 9.21
N GLY A 85 -10.27 -7.38 9.37
CA GLY A 85 -9.87 -8.28 10.44
C GLY A 85 -8.87 -9.32 9.97
N SER A 86 -8.99 -10.53 10.52
CA SER A 86 -8.10 -11.66 10.21
C SER A 86 -8.58 -12.53 9.04
N GLY A 87 -9.80 -12.29 8.54
CA GLY A 87 -10.36 -13.01 7.40
C GLY A 87 -9.88 -12.49 6.05
N PRO A 88 -10.02 -13.27 4.97
CA PRO A 88 -9.70 -12.82 3.63
C PRO A 88 -10.66 -11.70 3.19
N ALA A 89 -10.13 -10.65 2.58
CA ALA A 89 -10.91 -9.49 2.16
C ALA A 89 -10.70 -9.14 0.69
N THR A 90 -11.78 -8.72 0.03
CA THR A 90 -11.73 -8.04 -1.27
C THR A 90 -12.36 -6.66 -1.14
N VAL A 91 -11.64 -5.60 -1.46
CA VAL A 91 -12.14 -4.21 -1.35
C VAL A 91 -12.04 -3.51 -2.69
N THR A 92 -13.14 -2.96 -3.17
CA THR A 92 -13.19 -2.06 -4.32
C THR A 92 -13.55 -0.67 -3.83
N LEU A 93 -12.66 0.30 -4.06
CA LEU A 93 -12.87 1.71 -3.71
C LEU A 93 -13.22 2.50 -4.96
N ARG A 94 -14.38 3.17 -4.95
CA ARG A 94 -14.88 3.98 -6.07
C ARG A 94 -15.06 5.46 -5.73
N GLY A 95 -15.08 5.81 -4.45
CA GLY A 95 -15.16 7.18 -3.97
C GLY A 95 -13.84 7.66 -3.37
N SER A 96 -13.31 8.77 -3.88
CA SER A 96 -12.14 9.44 -3.31
C SER A 96 -12.29 9.71 -1.80
N GLY A 97 -11.19 9.60 -1.05
CA GLY A 97 -11.11 9.92 0.37
C GLY A 97 -11.22 8.71 1.31
N SER A 98 -11.39 7.50 0.77
CA SER A 98 -11.45 6.28 1.59
C SER A 98 -10.09 5.93 2.23
N GLU A 99 -10.15 5.43 3.46
CA GLU A 99 -9.02 4.96 4.24
C GLU A 99 -9.24 3.53 4.71
N THR A 100 -8.26 2.64 4.52
CA THR A 100 -8.41 1.21 4.82
C THR A 100 -7.24 0.68 5.64
N TRP A 101 -7.52 -0.14 6.64
CA TRP A 101 -6.56 -0.91 7.42
C TRP A 101 -6.70 -2.40 7.08
N ALA A 102 -5.64 -3.00 6.55
CA ALA A 102 -5.68 -4.35 5.96
C ALA A 102 -5.88 -5.49 6.97
N GLY A 103 -5.58 -5.27 8.24
CA GLY A 103 -5.67 -6.31 9.26
C GLY A 103 -4.63 -7.42 9.09
N SER A 104 -4.90 -8.60 9.64
CA SER A 104 -3.98 -9.75 9.58
C SER A 104 -4.36 -10.79 8.51
N GLY A 105 -5.52 -10.64 7.88
CA GLY A 105 -5.98 -11.50 6.78
C GLY A 105 -5.43 -11.06 5.42
N PRO A 106 -5.47 -11.92 4.39
CA PRO A 106 -5.04 -11.53 3.05
C PRO A 106 -6.06 -10.55 2.44
N LEU A 107 -5.55 -9.49 1.80
CA LEU A 107 -6.33 -8.45 1.15
C LEU A 107 -6.06 -8.41 -0.35
N VAL A 108 -7.12 -8.43 -1.15
CA VAL A 108 -7.11 -7.96 -2.55
C VAL A 108 -7.84 -6.63 -2.61
N MET A 109 -7.18 -5.57 -3.05
CA MET A 109 -7.78 -4.24 -3.16
C MET A 109 -7.70 -3.69 -4.59
N HIS A 110 -8.81 -3.11 -5.03
CA HIS A 110 -8.92 -2.38 -6.28
C HIS A 110 -9.32 -0.93 -6.00
N GLY A 111 -8.48 0.03 -6.42
CA GLY A 111 -8.87 1.44 -6.39
C GLY A 111 -9.26 1.92 -7.79
N TRP A 112 -10.53 2.23 -7.97
CA TRP A 112 -11.09 2.69 -9.23
C TRP A 112 -12.08 3.83 -8.99
N ASP A 113 -11.56 5.05 -8.94
CA ASP A 113 -12.41 6.23 -9.06
C ASP A 113 -12.26 6.80 -10.48
N PRO A 114 -13.34 6.83 -11.30
CA PRO A 114 -13.28 7.34 -12.67
C PRO A 114 -12.90 8.83 -12.74
N ALA A 115 -13.07 9.59 -11.66
CA ALA A 115 -12.67 10.99 -11.55
C ALA A 115 -11.20 11.17 -11.10
N GLY A 116 -10.48 10.09 -10.78
CA GLY A 116 -9.09 10.16 -10.30
C GLY A 116 -8.99 10.42 -8.79
N GLY A 117 -9.66 9.60 -8.00
CA GLY A 117 -9.71 9.71 -6.53
C GLY A 117 -8.40 9.40 -5.81
N ASN A 118 -8.35 9.79 -4.54
CA ASN A 118 -7.24 9.55 -3.62
C ASN A 118 -7.65 8.53 -2.57
N PHE A 119 -6.80 7.55 -2.29
CA PHE A 119 -7.04 6.52 -1.29
C PHE A 119 -5.84 6.37 -0.37
N THR A 120 -6.09 5.92 0.87
CA THR A 120 -5.05 5.54 1.81
C THR A 120 -5.22 4.09 2.23
N LEU A 121 -4.14 3.31 2.17
CA LEU A 121 -4.08 1.94 2.63
C LEU A 121 -2.99 1.79 3.68
N HIS A 122 -3.38 1.41 4.89
CA HIS A 122 -2.51 0.95 5.95
C HIS A 122 -2.41 -0.57 5.87
N GLY A 123 -1.20 -1.06 5.62
CA GLY A 123 -0.89 -2.47 5.68
C GLY A 123 -1.03 -3.03 7.08
N GLY A 124 -1.10 -4.35 7.16
CA GLY A 124 -1.10 -5.08 8.42
C GLY A 124 -0.17 -6.27 8.32
N ASP A 125 -0.52 -7.36 9.00
CA ASP A 125 0.31 -8.58 9.03
C ASP A 125 -0.01 -9.52 7.87
N GLY A 126 -1.18 -9.37 7.26
CA GLY A 126 -1.63 -10.18 6.13
C GLY A 126 -1.01 -9.75 4.80
N SER A 127 -1.07 -10.64 3.80
CA SER A 127 -0.59 -10.33 2.45
C SER A 127 -1.52 -9.38 1.71
N ILE A 128 -0.98 -8.41 0.98
CA ILE A 128 -1.75 -7.42 0.22
C ILE A 128 -1.44 -7.56 -1.26
N MET A 129 -2.48 -7.64 -2.07
CA MET A 129 -2.43 -7.40 -3.51
C MET A 129 -3.25 -6.15 -3.82
N LEU A 130 -2.59 -5.12 -4.32
CA LEU A 130 -3.21 -3.86 -4.68
C LEU A 130 -3.12 -3.65 -6.19
N ASP A 131 -4.26 -3.45 -6.84
CA ASP A 131 -4.34 -3.02 -8.23
C ASP A 131 -5.07 -1.69 -8.34
N GLN A 132 -4.37 -0.65 -8.79
CA GLN A 132 -4.88 0.71 -8.90
C GLN A 132 -5.14 1.10 -10.35
N GLY A 133 -6.30 1.70 -10.58
CA GLY A 133 -6.61 2.36 -11.85
C GLY A 133 -5.86 3.70 -11.99
N ARG A 134 -6.57 4.76 -12.34
CA ARG A 134 -5.99 6.11 -12.54
C ARG A 134 -5.82 6.92 -11.25
N SER A 135 -6.26 6.36 -10.13
CA SER A 135 -6.27 6.98 -8.81
C SER A 135 -4.87 7.14 -8.22
N THR A 136 -4.80 7.98 -7.18
CA THR A 136 -3.61 8.12 -6.35
C THR A 136 -3.78 7.29 -5.08
N MET A 137 -2.75 6.53 -4.72
CA MET A 137 -2.69 5.76 -3.49
C MET A 137 -1.59 6.30 -2.57
N ARG A 138 -1.92 6.46 -1.29
CA ARG A 138 -0.95 6.51 -0.20
C ARG A 138 -0.91 5.15 0.47
N PHE A 139 0.21 4.44 0.34
CA PHE A 139 0.43 3.16 1.01
C PHE A 139 1.35 3.33 2.21
N ILE A 140 0.92 2.83 3.37
CA ILE A 140 1.69 2.78 4.61
C ILE A 140 1.85 1.30 4.96
N GLY A 141 3.04 0.75 4.77
CA GLY A 141 3.30 -0.67 4.88
C GLY A 141 3.23 -1.21 6.30
N GLY A 142 2.88 -2.50 6.41
CA GLY A 142 2.86 -3.27 7.65
C GLY A 142 3.95 -4.33 7.69
N ALA A 143 3.73 -5.38 8.47
CA ALA A 143 4.63 -6.53 8.57
C ALA A 143 4.36 -7.61 7.50
N GLY A 144 3.16 -7.63 6.91
CA GLY A 144 2.78 -8.53 5.84
C GLY A 144 3.39 -8.13 4.50
N ALA A 145 3.47 -9.12 3.59
CA ALA A 145 3.97 -8.90 2.24
C ALA A 145 2.95 -8.09 1.40
N ALA A 146 3.43 -7.22 0.50
CA ALA A 146 2.58 -6.41 -0.35
C ALA A 146 3.08 -6.39 -1.81
N THR A 147 2.16 -6.54 -2.75
CA THR A 147 2.39 -6.32 -4.18
C THR A 147 1.48 -5.20 -4.64
N LEU A 148 2.06 -4.12 -5.16
CA LEU A 148 1.35 -2.92 -5.56
C LEU A 148 1.53 -2.65 -7.05
N THR A 149 0.42 -2.46 -7.77
CA THR A 149 0.42 -2.15 -9.20
C THR A 149 -0.51 -1.00 -9.57
N GLY A 150 -0.16 -0.30 -10.66
CA GLY A 150 -1.00 0.73 -11.27
C GLY A 150 -1.05 2.07 -10.51
N GLY A 151 -1.79 3.04 -11.05
CA GLY A 151 -1.99 4.36 -10.45
C GLY A 151 -0.71 5.16 -10.15
N LYS A 152 -0.90 6.21 -9.34
CA LYS A 152 0.19 7.02 -8.76
C LYS A 152 0.35 6.66 -7.29
N MET A 153 1.57 6.49 -6.80
CA MET A 153 1.79 6.03 -5.42
C MET A 153 2.75 6.92 -4.63
N ASP A 154 2.34 7.24 -3.39
CA ASP A 154 3.24 7.64 -2.30
C ASP A 154 3.34 6.49 -1.32
N ILE A 155 4.56 6.06 -1.01
CA ILE A 155 4.82 4.80 -0.31
C ILE A 155 5.69 5.06 0.91
N ILE A 156 5.23 4.57 2.05
CA ILE A 156 6.06 4.36 3.25
C ILE A 156 6.10 2.85 3.46
N ALA A 157 7.23 2.20 3.20
CA ALA A 157 7.37 0.76 3.35
C ALA A 157 7.47 0.34 4.82
N GLY A 158 6.97 -0.86 5.12
CA GLY A 158 6.97 -1.42 6.47
C GLY A 158 8.13 -2.39 6.72
N SER A 159 7.90 -3.36 7.60
CA SER A 159 8.86 -4.44 7.88
C SER A 159 8.65 -5.66 6.98
N GLY A 160 7.50 -5.77 6.30
CA GLY A 160 7.23 -6.84 5.34
C GLY A 160 7.88 -6.62 3.98
N ASP A 161 7.82 -7.66 3.14
CA ASP A 161 8.29 -7.61 1.76
C ASP A 161 7.35 -6.75 0.90
N LEU A 162 7.90 -5.92 0.02
CA LEU A 162 7.16 -5.04 -0.86
C LEU A 162 7.65 -5.16 -2.30
N VAL A 163 6.74 -5.37 -3.23
CA VAL A 163 7.00 -5.30 -4.68
C VAL A 163 6.11 -4.23 -5.29
N VAL A 164 6.70 -3.30 -6.04
CA VAL A 164 5.96 -2.24 -6.73
C VAL A 164 6.26 -2.29 -8.22
N GLY A 165 5.24 -2.58 -9.03
CA GLY A 165 5.40 -2.75 -10.48
C GLY A 165 4.28 -2.08 -11.28
N GLY A 166 4.63 -1.41 -12.37
CA GLY A 166 3.62 -0.76 -13.24
C GLY A 166 2.91 0.44 -12.60
N ALA A 167 3.35 0.89 -11.43
CA ALA A 167 2.86 2.09 -10.76
C ALA A 167 3.77 3.29 -11.07
N GLN A 168 3.19 4.49 -11.09
CA GLN A 168 3.97 5.74 -11.06
C GLN A 168 4.29 6.08 -9.60
N VAL A 169 5.43 5.61 -9.10
CA VAL A 169 5.94 5.99 -7.78
C VAL A 169 6.33 7.46 -7.81
N ARG A 170 5.78 8.26 -6.91
CA ARG A 170 6.13 9.69 -6.73
C ARG A 170 7.12 9.84 -5.59
N SER A 171 6.81 9.21 -4.47
CA SER A 171 7.66 9.15 -3.29
C SER A 171 7.71 7.73 -2.73
N PHE A 172 8.89 7.36 -2.26
CA PHE A 172 9.12 6.12 -1.53
C PHE A 172 10.01 6.40 -0.33
N GLN A 173 9.58 5.92 0.84
CA GLN A 173 10.38 5.85 2.04
C GLN A 173 10.55 4.39 2.43
N GLY A 174 11.79 3.90 2.44
CA GLY A 174 12.10 2.53 2.80
C GLY A 174 11.86 2.25 4.29
N GLY A 175 11.38 1.04 4.57
CA GLY A 175 11.21 0.51 5.92
C GLY A 175 12.38 -0.37 6.34
N THR A 176 12.09 -1.33 7.23
CA THR A 176 13.07 -2.33 7.69
C THR A 176 13.00 -3.65 6.93
N GLY A 177 11.94 -3.86 6.13
CA GLY A 177 11.77 -5.03 5.27
C GLY A 177 12.54 -4.95 3.94
N ARG A 178 12.22 -5.85 3.01
CA ARG A 178 12.72 -5.80 1.63
C ARG A 178 11.72 -5.08 0.74
N ALA A 179 12.19 -4.13 -0.07
CA ALA A 179 11.40 -3.50 -1.12
C ALA A 179 12.06 -3.67 -2.49
N GLU A 180 11.26 -3.96 -3.51
CA GLU A 180 11.69 -4.03 -4.91
C GLU A 180 10.79 -3.14 -5.77
N LEU A 181 11.39 -2.13 -6.39
CA LEU A 181 10.71 -1.07 -7.12
C LEU A 181 11.05 -1.12 -8.60
N PHE A 182 10.05 -1.27 -9.45
CA PHE A 182 10.18 -1.18 -10.90
C PHE A 182 9.67 0.17 -11.39
N LEU A 183 10.60 1.12 -11.54
CA LEU A 183 10.30 2.51 -11.89
C LEU A 183 10.22 2.66 -13.41
N ASN A 184 9.02 2.40 -13.95
CA ASN A 184 8.75 2.52 -15.39
C ASN A 184 8.45 3.97 -15.82
N ASN A 185 8.15 4.85 -14.87
CA ASN A 185 7.95 6.28 -15.05
C ASN A 185 8.83 7.01 -14.03
N GLU A 186 9.53 8.06 -14.46
CA GLU A 186 10.60 8.66 -13.66
C GLU A 186 10.23 10.03 -13.10
N GLY A 187 11.09 10.54 -12.21
CA GLY A 187 10.77 11.67 -11.32
C GLY A 187 10.42 11.19 -9.90
N SER A 188 10.88 9.99 -9.52
CA SER A 188 10.65 9.44 -8.18
C SER A 188 11.63 10.03 -7.17
N ASN A 189 11.14 10.31 -5.97
CA ASN A 189 11.98 10.57 -4.79
C ASN A 189 12.04 9.31 -3.93
N ILE A 190 13.21 8.69 -3.85
CA ILE A 190 13.44 7.41 -3.18
C ILE A 190 14.34 7.65 -1.98
N THR A 191 13.83 7.44 -0.77
CA THR A 191 14.62 7.42 0.47
C THR A 191 14.83 5.98 0.91
N PHE A 192 16.09 5.58 1.13
CA PHE A 192 16.42 4.24 1.58
C PHE A 192 16.13 4.10 3.08
N GLY A 193 15.60 2.93 3.47
CA GLY A 193 15.35 2.56 4.86
C GLY A 193 16.50 1.78 5.48
N GLY A 194 16.26 1.19 6.66
CA GLY A 194 17.22 0.28 7.31
C GLY A 194 17.17 -1.16 6.78
N GLY A 195 16.21 -1.48 5.91
CA GLY A 195 16.06 -2.78 5.25
C GLY A 195 16.82 -2.87 3.92
N THR A 196 16.31 -3.70 3.00
CA THR A 196 16.85 -3.81 1.63
C THR A 196 15.93 -3.09 0.67
N THR A 197 16.46 -2.21 -0.18
CA THR A 197 15.71 -1.57 -1.27
C THR A 197 16.42 -1.82 -2.58
N VAL A 198 15.74 -2.47 -3.52
CA VAL A 198 16.19 -2.69 -4.89
C VAL A 198 15.36 -1.81 -5.81
N VAL A 199 16.03 -1.03 -6.66
CA VAL A 199 15.37 -0.13 -7.61
C VAL A 199 15.83 -0.47 -9.02
N HIS A 200 14.86 -0.71 -9.89
CA HIS A 200 15.06 -0.87 -11.33
C HIS A 200 14.59 0.41 -12.03
N ALA A 201 15.52 1.33 -12.32
CA ALA A 201 15.23 2.62 -12.94
C ALA A 201 15.25 2.52 -14.49
N THR A 202 14.20 1.96 -15.08
CA THR A 202 14.17 1.61 -16.51
C THR A 202 13.63 2.70 -17.44
N GLY A 203 13.17 3.84 -16.91
CA GLY A 203 12.64 4.95 -17.71
C GLY A 203 13.72 5.87 -18.33
N SER A 204 13.28 6.87 -19.10
CA SER A 204 14.19 7.80 -19.82
C SER A 204 13.79 9.28 -19.81
N TRP A 205 12.79 9.68 -19.01
CA TRP A 205 12.08 10.95 -19.17
C TRP A 205 12.39 12.00 -18.10
N ALA A 206 12.69 11.58 -16.86
CA ALA A 206 12.90 12.51 -15.75
C ALA A 206 13.92 11.96 -14.75
N ALA A 207 14.64 12.85 -14.06
CA ALA A 207 15.63 12.45 -13.07
C ALA A 207 14.98 11.81 -11.84
N ASN A 208 15.53 10.69 -11.37
CA ASN A 208 15.21 10.14 -10.06
C ASN A 208 16.16 10.71 -9.01
N VAL A 209 15.64 10.86 -7.79
CA VAL A 209 16.42 11.32 -6.63
C VAL A 209 16.49 10.17 -5.62
N PHE A 210 17.70 9.81 -5.23
CA PHE A 210 18.00 8.74 -4.28
C PHE A 210 18.63 9.32 -3.03
N GLU A 211 17.89 9.33 -1.92
CA GLU A 211 18.37 9.78 -0.60
C GLU A 211 18.85 8.57 0.21
N LEU A 212 20.17 8.51 0.47
CA LEU A 212 20.83 7.32 1.00
C LEU A 212 21.14 7.40 2.50
N GLY A 213 21.25 8.61 3.07
CA GLY A 213 21.79 8.79 4.42
C GLY A 213 20.79 8.98 5.55
N ASN A 214 19.49 8.97 5.26
CA ASN A 214 18.46 9.29 6.26
C ASN A 214 18.13 8.10 7.19
N SER A 215 18.72 6.93 6.96
CA SER A 215 18.56 5.71 7.76
C SER A 215 19.85 5.31 8.49
N LYS A 216 19.75 4.33 9.40
CA LYS A 216 20.91 3.67 10.00
C LYS A 216 20.97 2.24 9.47
N GLY A 217 22.10 1.86 8.87
CA GLY A 217 22.21 0.59 8.17
C GLY A 217 21.28 0.49 6.95
N GLY A 218 21.24 -0.70 6.34
CA GLY A 218 20.41 -0.99 5.19
C GLY A 218 21.23 -1.22 3.92
N VAL A 219 20.60 -1.85 2.94
CA VAL A 219 21.21 -2.20 1.66
C VAL A 219 20.40 -1.58 0.53
N GLY A 220 21.05 -0.76 -0.28
CA GLY A 220 20.51 -0.20 -1.49
C GLY A 220 21.12 -0.84 -2.74
N ILE A 221 20.28 -1.20 -3.70
CA ILE A 221 20.72 -1.65 -5.02
C ILE A 221 19.98 -0.80 -6.05
N ILE A 222 20.72 -0.09 -6.89
CA ILE A 222 20.15 0.75 -7.94
C ILE A 222 20.66 0.22 -9.27
N ASP A 223 19.74 -0.36 -10.03
CA ASP A 223 19.95 -0.78 -11.40
C ASP A 223 19.59 0.37 -12.35
N ASN A 224 20.43 0.58 -13.37
CA ASN A 224 20.26 1.62 -14.39
C ASN A 224 20.28 3.06 -13.84
N PHE A 225 21.05 3.33 -12.79
CA PHE A 225 21.36 4.71 -12.41
C PHE A 225 22.03 5.45 -13.58
N ARG A 226 21.60 6.68 -13.89
CA ARG A 226 22.12 7.47 -15.01
C ARG A 226 22.97 8.63 -14.49
N PRO A 227 24.32 8.50 -14.46
CA PRO A 227 25.19 9.56 -13.99
C PRO A 227 24.97 10.87 -14.76
N GLY A 228 24.83 11.98 -14.02
CA GLY A 228 24.55 13.31 -14.57
C GLY A 228 23.09 13.57 -14.94
N THR A 229 22.20 12.58 -14.82
CA THR A 229 20.74 12.77 -14.90
C THR A 229 20.10 12.49 -13.54
N ASP A 230 20.29 11.29 -13.01
CA ASP A 230 19.82 10.92 -11.68
C ASP A 230 20.73 11.52 -10.60
N ARG A 231 20.20 11.68 -9.39
CA ARG A 231 20.89 12.31 -8.27
C ARG A 231 20.95 11.36 -7.08
N ALA A 232 22.13 11.15 -6.53
CA ALA A 232 22.31 10.49 -5.24
C ALA A 232 22.68 11.53 -4.18
N ILE A 233 21.92 11.55 -3.08
CA ILE A 233 22.07 12.50 -1.98
C ILE A 233 22.41 11.74 -0.71
N LEU A 234 23.49 12.15 -0.04
CA LEU A 234 24.04 11.45 1.11
C LEU A 234 23.29 11.69 2.43
N GLY A 235 22.22 12.48 2.47
CA GLY A 235 21.36 12.65 3.66
C GLY A 235 22.08 13.08 4.95
N GLY A 236 23.23 13.77 4.84
CA GLY A 236 24.06 14.16 5.99
C GLY A 236 25.06 13.11 6.49
N ALA A 237 25.06 11.89 5.91
CA ALA A 237 26.11 10.90 6.15
C ALA A 237 27.35 11.20 5.29
N ALA A 238 28.54 10.87 5.81
CA ALA A 238 29.78 10.86 5.02
C ALA A 238 30.00 9.49 4.37
N ILE A 239 30.74 9.46 3.27
CA ILE A 239 31.22 8.22 2.64
C ILE A 239 32.31 7.62 3.51
N ALA A 240 32.13 6.38 3.95
CA ALA A 240 33.14 5.61 4.68
C ALA A 240 34.10 4.92 3.70
N THR A 241 33.56 4.23 2.70
CA THR A 241 34.33 3.62 1.61
C THR A 241 33.59 3.72 0.29
N GLN A 242 34.34 3.82 -0.82
CA GLN A 242 33.79 3.71 -2.16
C GLN A 242 34.78 2.99 -3.08
N GLU A 243 34.29 2.10 -3.92
CA GLU A 243 35.10 1.43 -4.93
C GLU A 243 34.29 1.10 -6.18
N VAL A 244 34.98 0.90 -7.30
CA VAL A 244 34.39 0.32 -8.51
C VAL A 244 34.88 -1.12 -8.61
N ARG A 245 33.96 -2.07 -8.57
CA ARG A 245 34.28 -3.50 -8.67
C ARG A 245 33.25 -4.22 -9.53
N GLY A 246 33.73 -4.97 -10.52
CA GLY A 246 32.87 -5.75 -11.41
C GLY A 246 31.89 -4.91 -12.24
N GLY A 247 32.30 -3.70 -12.66
CA GLY A 247 31.45 -2.79 -13.44
C GLY A 247 30.35 -2.08 -12.64
N SER A 248 30.42 -2.10 -11.31
CA SER A 248 29.47 -1.42 -10.41
C SER A 248 30.21 -0.57 -9.40
N ALA A 249 29.61 0.54 -9.00
CA ALA A 249 30.09 1.37 -7.90
C ALA A 249 29.46 0.88 -6.60
N HIS A 250 30.30 0.66 -5.59
CA HIS A 250 29.90 0.26 -4.24
C HIS A 250 30.26 1.39 -3.31
N VAL A 251 29.29 1.87 -2.53
CA VAL A 251 29.45 3.00 -1.61
C VAL A 251 28.90 2.61 -0.26
N VAL A 252 29.75 2.63 0.76
CA VAL A 252 29.35 2.43 2.16
C VAL A 252 29.43 3.77 2.87
N LEU A 253 28.36 4.12 3.56
CA LEU A 253 28.24 5.36 4.33
C LEU A 253 28.60 5.13 5.80
N THR A 254 29.00 6.20 6.47
CA THR A 254 29.38 6.21 7.90
C THR A 254 28.26 5.82 8.86
N ASN A 255 27.00 5.90 8.42
CA ASN A 255 25.82 5.41 9.14
C ASN A 255 25.53 3.91 8.90
N GLY A 256 26.39 3.22 8.14
CA GLY A 256 26.29 1.78 7.84
C GLY A 256 25.42 1.43 6.63
N VAL A 257 24.88 2.41 5.90
CA VAL A 257 24.15 2.15 4.65
C VAL A 257 25.13 1.69 3.57
N ASP A 258 24.84 0.56 2.92
CA ASP A 258 25.62 0.00 1.81
C ASP A 258 24.82 0.13 0.51
N VAL A 259 25.36 0.82 -0.50
CA VAL A 259 24.68 1.08 -1.77
C VAL A 259 25.51 0.60 -2.94
N THR A 260 24.92 -0.25 -3.76
CA THR A 260 25.46 -0.65 -5.06
C THR A 260 24.74 0.07 -6.19
N PHE A 261 25.48 0.76 -7.05
CA PHE A 261 25.01 1.31 -8.32
C PHE A 261 25.49 0.41 -9.45
N ARG A 262 24.62 -0.44 -9.98
CA ARG A 262 25.00 -1.39 -11.03
C ARG A 262 25.20 -0.68 -12.36
N GLY A 263 26.29 -1.02 -13.05
CA GLY A 263 26.66 -0.41 -14.34
C GLY A 263 27.30 0.97 -14.23
N VAL A 264 27.51 1.50 -13.02
CA VAL A 264 28.24 2.76 -12.81
C VAL A 264 29.71 2.46 -12.55
N THR A 265 30.59 2.99 -13.41
CA THR A 265 32.05 2.77 -13.32
C THR A 265 32.85 4.04 -13.03
N ASP A 266 32.20 5.19 -12.91
CA ASP A 266 32.82 6.48 -12.62
C ASP A 266 32.19 7.09 -11.37
N LEU A 267 32.97 7.15 -10.29
CA LEU A 267 32.52 7.68 -9.00
C LEU A 267 32.38 9.20 -9.00
N GLY A 268 33.08 9.91 -9.90
CA GLY A 268 33.10 11.37 -9.94
C GLY A 268 31.77 12.02 -10.31
N ARG A 269 30.81 11.22 -10.79
CA ARG A 269 29.49 11.66 -11.24
C ARG A 269 28.31 11.13 -10.41
N LEU A 270 28.59 10.43 -9.32
CA LEU A 270 27.54 9.86 -8.44
C LEU A 270 26.87 10.92 -7.58
N PHE A 271 27.67 11.79 -6.97
CA PHE A 271 27.22 12.78 -5.98
C PHE A 271 27.37 14.18 -6.58
N GLY A 272 26.36 14.60 -7.34
CA GLY A 272 26.31 15.88 -8.06
C GLY A 272 24.98 16.62 -7.90
#